data_AF-A0A7J9Q5C4-F1
#
_entry.id   AF-A0A7J9Q5C4-F1
#
_cell.length_a   1.000
_cell.length_b   1.000
_cell.length_c   1.000
_cell.angle_alpha   90.00
_cell.angle_beta   90.00
_cell.angle_gamma   90.00
#
_symmetry.space_group_name_H-M   'P 1'
#
loop_
_entity.id
_entity.type
_entity.pdbx_description
1 polymer ?
#
loop_
_entity_poly.entity_id
_entity_poly.type
_entity_poly.pdbx_seq_one_letter_code
_entity_poly.pdbx_strand_id
1 'polypeptide(L)'
;MGESGSGRIVMEVKRKAREIARKEKAELILVDSAAGIGCPVIASVNGSDYIIAVTEPTPSALSDLKRGLKIVNHFGIPCGIVINKYDINKEFSNKIEQFAKKNKIKILGKIPYNKEFVNALVNLKPAVVYNKKFELIFNKI
;
A
#
# COMPACT_ATOMS: atom_id res chain seq x y z
N MET A 1 -4.94 29.42 -2.38
CA MET A 1 -4.11 29.14 -3.57
C MET A 1 -3.11 28.05 -3.18
N GLY A 2 -3.13 26.88 -3.84
CA GLY A 2 -2.20 25.79 -3.53
C GLY A 2 -2.57 24.38 -4.04
N GLU A 3 -3.82 24.10 -4.43
CA GLU A 3 -4.30 22.70 -4.54
C GLU A 3 -4.54 22.14 -5.95
N SER A 4 -4.24 22.88 -7.02
CA SER A 4 -4.54 22.44 -8.40
C SER A 4 -3.37 21.76 -9.13
N GLY A 5 -2.16 21.76 -8.57
CA GLY A 5 -0.95 21.26 -9.26
C GLY A 5 -0.59 19.79 -8.99
N SER A 6 -0.85 19.29 -7.78
CA SER A 6 -0.27 18.03 -7.30
C SER A 6 -0.81 16.78 -8.01
N GLY A 7 -2.11 16.71 -8.27
CA GLY A 7 -2.72 15.58 -8.99
C GLY A 7 -2.24 15.47 -10.44
N ARG A 8 -2.04 16.61 -11.12
CA ARG A 8 -1.56 16.66 -12.51
C ARG A 8 -0.12 16.16 -12.62
N ILE A 9 0.73 16.50 -11.64
CA ILE A 9 2.10 15.99 -11.56
C ILE A 9 2.10 14.47 -11.42
N VAL A 10 1.28 13.91 -10.52
CA VAL A 10 1.17 12.45 -10.35
C VAL A 10 0.75 11.77 -11.65
N MET A 11 -0.24 12.32 -12.35
CA MET A 11 -0.67 11.78 -13.66
C MET A 11 0.44 11.82 -14.69
N GLU A 12 1.21 12.91 -14.77
CA GLU A 12 2.33 13.04 -15.71
C GLU A 12 3.47 12.08 -15.40
N VAL A 13 3.80 11.89 -14.12
CA VAL A 13 4.78 10.89 -13.67
C VAL A 13 4.32 9.48 -14.05
N LYS A 14 3.05 9.12 -13.80
CA LYS A 14 2.48 7.83 -14.23
C LYS A 14 2.50 7.66 -15.74
N ARG A 15 2.22 8.73 -16.50
CA ARG A 15 2.28 8.73 -17.97
C ARG A 15 3.70 8.40 -18.44
N LYS A 16 4.71 9.08 -17.87
CA LYS A 16 6.12 8.85 -18.20
C LYS A 16 6.59 7.45 -17.80
N ALA A 17 6.18 6.96 -16.63
CA ALA A 17 6.47 5.60 -16.19
C ALA A 17 5.92 4.55 -17.18
N ARG A 18 4.71 4.75 -17.73
CA ARG A 18 4.16 3.85 -18.77
C ARG A 18 4.94 3.90 -20.08
N GLU A 19 5.42 5.07 -20.50
CA GLU A 19 6.29 5.16 -21.69
C GLU A 19 7.59 4.39 -21.49
N ILE A 20 8.25 4.57 -20.34
CA ILE A 20 9.48 3.86 -19.98
C ILE A 20 9.22 2.36 -19.94
N ALA A 21 8.16 1.93 -19.25
CA ALA A 21 7.80 0.51 -19.15
C ALA A 21 7.58 -0.12 -20.53
N ARG A 22 6.93 0.58 -21.48
CA ARG A 22 6.76 0.09 -22.85
C ARG A 22 8.10 -0.05 -23.59
N LYS A 23 8.98 0.96 -23.46
CA LYS A 23 10.30 0.96 -24.11
C LYS A 23 11.19 -0.16 -23.57
N GLU A 24 11.21 -0.33 -22.26
CA GLU A 24 12.03 -1.33 -21.55
C GLU A 24 11.36 -2.71 -21.48
N LYS A 25 10.15 -2.86 -22.03
CA LYS A 25 9.31 -4.07 -21.94
C LYS A 25 9.11 -4.56 -20.50
N ALA A 26 8.98 -3.62 -19.56
CA ALA A 26 8.72 -3.94 -18.17
C ALA A 26 7.30 -4.48 -17.99
N GLU A 27 7.16 -5.62 -17.31
CA GLU A 27 5.88 -6.26 -17.04
C GLU A 27 5.11 -5.62 -15.87
N LEU A 28 5.82 -4.88 -15.00
CA LEU A 28 5.28 -4.33 -13.76
C LEU A 28 5.70 -2.87 -13.58
N ILE A 29 4.75 -2.04 -13.16
CA ILE A 29 4.99 -0.69 -12.65
C ILE A 29 4.50 -0.65 -11.20
N LEU A 30 5.41 -0.39 -10.26
CA LEU A 30 5.05 -0.14 -8.87
C LEU A 30 4.91 1.37 -8.65
N VAL A 31 3.76 1.79 -8.14
CA VAL A 31 3.50 3.19 -7.78
C VAL A 31 3.37 3.29 -6.27
N ASP A 32 4.32 3.95 -5.62
CA ASP A 32 4.17 4.35 -4.23
C ASP A 32 3.22 5.55 -4.15
N SER A 33 2.01 5.31 -3.65
CA SER A 33 0.93 6.28 -3.69
C SER A 33 1.21 7.48 -2.79
N ALA A 34 0.75 8.66 -3.19
CA ALA A 34 0.78 9.84 -2.32
C ALA A 34 0.06 9.59 -0.98
N ALA A 35 0.50 10.26 0.08
CA ALA A 35 -0.14 10.16 1.40
C ALA A 35 -1.51 10.87 1.46
N GLY A 36 -2.39 10.38 2.34
CA GLY A 36 -3.70 10.99 2.63
C GLY A 36 -4.84 10.43 1.77
N ILE A 37 -5.84 11.27 1.49
CA ILE A 37 -7.05 10.88 0.73
C ILE A 37 -7.48 11.93 -0.32
N GLY A 38 -6.60 12.90 -0.62
CA GLY A 38 -6.88 14.00 -1.55
C GLY A 38 -6.60 13.67 -3.02
N CYS A 39 -6.66 14.69 -3.88
CA CYS A 39 -6.42 14.58 -5.33
C CYS A 39 -5.13 13.81 -5.72
N PRO A 40 -4.00 13.94 -5.02
CA PRO A 40 -2.80 13.14 -5.30
C PRO A 40 -3.00 11.62 -5.16
N VAL A 41 -3.80 11.19 -4.18
CA VAL A 41 -4.07 9.77 -3.94
C VAL A 41 -4.99 9.22 -5.02
N ILE A 42 -6.02 9.98 -5.38
CA ILE A 42 -6.93 9.63 -6.48
C ILE A 42 -6.13 9.50 -7.79
N ALA A 43 -5.25 10.46 -8.09
CA ALA A 43 -4.39 10.40 -9.26
C ALA A 43 -3.41 9.19 -9.23
N SER A 44 -2.91 8.83 -8.04
CA SER A 44 -2.03 7.67 -7.84
C SER A 44 -2.78 6.36 -8.11
N VAL A 45 -4.02 6.24 -7.63
CA VAL A 45 -4.84 5.04 -7.75
C VAL A 45 -5.43 4.89 -9.16
N ASN A 46 -5.88 5.98 -9.79
CA ASN A 46 -6.60 5.94 -11.06
C ASN A 46 -5.81 5.25 -12.18
N GLY A 47 -6.46 4.32 -12.89
CA GLY A 47 -5.88 3.57 -14.00
C GLY A 47 -4.77 2.60 -13.58
N SER A 48 -4.80 2.10 -12.35
CA SER A 48 -3.97 0.98 -11.87
C SER A 48 -4.78 -0.31 -11.95
N ASP A 49 -4.13 -1.43 -12.25
CA ASP A 49 -4.80 -2.73 -12.41
C ASP A 49 -5.13 -3.40 -11.07
N TYR A 50 -4.37 -3.05 -10.01
CA TYR A 50 -4.55 -3.58 -8.67
C TYR A 50 -4.04 -2.61 -7.61
N ILE A 51 -4.65 -2.61 -6.42
CA ILE A 51 -4.21 -1.82 -5.27
C ILE A 51 -3.84 -2.71 -4.08
N ILE A 52 -2.67 -2.47 -3.50
CA ILE A 52 -2.25 -3.05 -2.22
C ILE A 52 -2.39 -1.98 -1.13
N ALA A 53 -3.38 -2.15 -0.25
CA ALA A 53 -3.57 -1.27 0.89
C ALA A 53 -2.76 -1.79 2.09
N VAL A 54 -1.73 -1.04 2.49
CA VAL A 54 -0.93 -1.36 3.67
C VAL A 54 -1.47 -0.57 4.87
N THR A 55 -1.75 -1.25 5.98
CA THR A 55 -2.27 -0.64 7.21
C THR A 55 -1.55 -1.18 8.44
N GLU A 56 -1.76 -0.59 9.61
CA GLU A 56 -1.30 -1.12 10.90
C GLU A 56 -2.49 -1.15 11.89
N PRO A 57 -2.46 -1.99 12.95
CA PRO A 57 -3.63 -2.19 13.80
C PRO A 57 -3.81 -1.06 14.83
N THR A 58 -4.04 0.15 14.34
CA THR A 58 -4.39 1.32 15.16
C THR A 58 -5.77 1.85 14.77
N PRO A 59 -6.50 2.51 15.69
CA PRO A 59 -7.81 3.08 15.39
C PRO A 59 -7.80 4.07 14.22
N SER A 60 -6.77 4.93 14.17
CA SER A 60 -6.59 5.91 13.08
C SER A 60 -6.32 5.22 11.75
N ALA A 61 -5.39 4.27 11.70
CA ALA A 61 -5.07 3.55 10.46
C ALA A 61 -6.27 2.75 9.91
N LEU A 62 -7.12 2.17 10.78
CA LEU A 62 -8.37 1.52 10.35
C LEU A 62 -9.37 2.54 9.78
N SER A 63 -9.47 3.74 10.35
CA SER A 63 -10.31 4.81 9.82
C SER A 63 -9.81 5.27 8.44
N ASP A 64 -8.50 5.43 8.29
CA ASP A 64 -7.85 5.84 7.05
C ASP A 64 -8.02 4.80 5.96
N LEU A 65 -7.79 3.53 6.30
CA LEU A 65 -8.02 2.38 5.43
C LEU A 65 -9.46 2.36 4.89
N LYS A 66 -10.46 2.55 5.76
CA LYS A 66 -11.87 2.62 5.35
C LYS A 66 -12.14 3.75 4.37
N ARG A 67 -11.53 4.91 4.56
CA ARG A 67 -11.69 6.08 3.67
C ARG A 67 -11.00 5.83 2.32
N GLY A 68 -9.76 5.35 2.33
CA GLY A 68 -9.01 5.04 1.11
C GLY A 68 -9.71 3.95 0.28
N LEU A 69 -10.20 2.89 0.91
CA LEU A 69 -10.88 1.80 0.21
C LEU A 69 -12.24 2.19 -0.36
N LYS A 70 -12.94 3.20 0.21
CA LYS A 70 -14.13 3.76 -0.45
C LYS A 70 -13.78 4.40 -1.79
N ILE A 71 -12.66 5.11 -1.88
CA ILE A 71 -12.17 5.71 -3.13
C ILE A 71 -11.80 4.60 -4.11
N VAL A 72 -11.02 3.61 -3.69
CA VAL A 72 -10.62 2.47 -4.55
C VAL A 72 -11.85 1.73 -5.09
N ASN A 73 -12.83 1.46 -4.23
CA ASN A 73 -14.08 0.79 -4.61
C ASN A 73 -14.93 1.63 -5.56
N HIS A 74 -14.93 2.97 -5.43
CA HIS A 74 -15.62 3.85 -6.37
C HIS A 74 -15.09 3.72 -7.80
N PHE A 75 -13.79 3.50 -7.98
CA PHE A 75 -13.17 3.25 -9.28
C PHE A 75 -13.27 1.79 -9.75
N GLY A 76 -13.83 0.89 -8.93
CA GLY A 76 -13.97 -0.52 -9.28
C GLY A 76 -12.64 -1.27 -9.42
N ILE A 77 -11.55 -0.76 -8.82
CA ILE A 77 -10.22 -1.36 -8.93
C ILE A 77 -10.09 -2.50 -7.91
N PRO A 78 -9.67 -3.72 -8.32
CA PRO A 78 -9.41 -4.80 -7.39
C PRO A 78 -8.36 -4.41 -6.34
N CYS A 79 -8.56 -4.84 -5.09
CA CYS A 79 -7.64 -4.51 -4.02
C CYS A 79 -7.45 -5.65 -3.01
N GLY A 80 -6.32 -5.60 -2.32
CA GLY A 80 -5.97 -6.48 -1.22
C GLY A 80 -5.30 -5.71 -0.09
N ILE A 81 -5.37 -6.25 1.13
CA ILE A 81 -4.85 -5.59 2.34
C ILE A 81 -3.64 -6.36 2.88
N VAL A 82 -2.59 -5.63 3.22
CA VAL A 82 -1.48 -6.11 4.05
C VAL A 82 -1.56 -5.45 5.42
N ILE A 83 -1.59 -6.26 6.48
CA ILE A 83 -1.58 -5.75 7.86
C ILE A 83 -0.13 -5.74 8.35
N ASN A 84 0.48 -4.57 8.35
CA ASN A 84 1.80 -4.32 8.91
C ASN A 84 1.74 -4.24 10.44
N LYS A 85 2.79 -4.72 11.10
CA LYS A 85 2.90 -4.79 12.57
C LYS A 85 1.67 -5.43 13.22
N TYR A 86 1.11 -6.48 12.63
CA TYR A 86 -0.23 -6.99 13.01
C TYR A 86 -0.35 -7.46 14.47
N ASP A 87 0.76 -7.73 15.13
CA ASP A 87 0.87 -8.27 16.49
C ASP A 87 0.90 -7.21 17.58
N ILE A 88 1.10 -5.92 17.25
CA ILE A 88 1.14 -4.83 18.26
C ILE A 88 -0.22 -4.58 18.91
N ASN A 89 -1.31 -4.90 18.22
CA ASN A 89 -2.66 -4.81 18.74
C ASN A 89 -3.57 -5.84 18.06
N LYS A 90 -3.73 -7.01 18.69
CA LYS A 90 -4.53 -8.12 18.13
C LYS A 90 -6.01 -7.78 17.98
N GLU A 91 -6.55 -6.95 18.87
CA GLU A 91 -7.96 -6.52 18.80
C GLU A 91 -8.23 -5.71 17.52
N PHE A 92 -7.37 -4.75 17.22
CA PHE A 92 -7.53 -3.95 16.00
C PHE A 92 -7.16 -4.72 14.73
N SER A 93 -6.22 -5.66 14.79
CA SER A 93 -5.99 -6.60 13.68
C SER A 93 -7.24 -7.41 13.37
N ASN A 94 -7.93 -7.95 14.38
CA ASN A 94 -9.19 -8.66 14.19
C ASN A 94 -10.28 -7.74 13.59
N LYS A 95 -10.35 -6.46 14.02
CA LYS A 95 -11.28 -5.48 13.44
C LYS A 95 -10.98 -5.20 11.95
N ILE A 96 -9.71 -5.14 11.57
CA ILE A 96 -9.29 -5.01 10.15
C ILE A 96 -9.70 -6.24 9.35
N GLU A 97 -9.45 -7.44 9.86
CA GLU A 97 -9.83 -8.70 9.19
C GLU A 97 -11.34 -8.85 9.03
N GLN A 98 -12.12 -8.50 10.06
CA GLN A 98 -13.59 -8.48 9.99
C GLN A 98 -14.09 -7.47 8.97
N PHE A 99 -13.49 -6.27 8.93
CA PHE A 99 -13.81 -5.27 7.93
C PHE A 99 -13.48 -5.77 6.51
N ALA A 100 -12.32 -6.37 6.30
CA ALA A 100 -11.93 -6.94 5.00
C ALA A 100 -12.92 -8.04 4.56
N LYS A 101 -13.25 -8.97 5.46
CA LYS A 101 -14.24 -10.04 5.22
C LYS A 101 -15.61 -9.48 4.84
N LYS A 102 -16.11 -8.48 5.58
CA LYS A 102 -17.41 -7.83 5.30
C LYS A 102 -17.46 -7.21 3.91
N ASN A 103 -16.35 -6.63 3.44
CA ASN A 103 -16.26 -5.97 2.14
C ASN A 103 -15.72 -6.88 1.03
N LYS A 104 -15.55 -8.19 1.30
CA LYS A 104 -14.99 -9.17 0.35
C LYS A 104 -13.60 -8.79 -0.18
N ILE A 105 -12.78 -8.17 0.66
CA ILE A 105 -11.40 -7.76 0.34
C ILE A 105 -10.45 -8.83 0.87
N LYS A 106 -9.51 -9.28 0.04
CA LYS A 106 -8.53 -10.30 0.42
C LYS A 106 -7.48 -9.70 1.36
N ILE A 107 -7.21 -10.36 2.48
CA ILE A 107 -5.97 -10.14 3.24
C ILE A 107 -4.86 -10.86 2.48
N LEU A 108 -3.93 -10.11 1.89
CA LEU A 108 -2.78 -10.65 1.16
C LEU A 108 -1.76 -11.23 2.12
N GLY A 109 -1.56 -10.57 3.26
CA GLY A 109 -0.61 -11.05 4.26
C GLY A 109 -0.55 -10.17 5.50
N LYS A 110 0.28 -10.64 6.45
CA LYS A 110 0.49 -9.99 7.74
C LYS A 110 1.99 -9.96 8.05
N ILE A 111 2.51 -8.80 8.43
CA ILE A 111 3.92 -8.60 8.75
C ILE A 111 4.02 -8.33 10.26
N PRO A 112 4.75 -9.15 11.04
CA PRO A 112 4.91 -8.92 12.48
C PRO A 112 5.80 -7.71 12.75
N TYR A 113 5.62 -7.08 13.90
CA TYR A 113 6.53 -6.06 14.39
C TYR A 113 7.90 -6.68 14.67
N ASN A 114 8.95 -6.11 14.10
CA ASN A 114 10.31 -6.53 14.37
C ASN A 114 11.26 -5.32 14.32
N LYS A 115 12.03 -5.11 15.39
CA LYS A 115 12.99 -3.99 15.48
C LYS A 115 14.06 -4.03 14.39
N GLU A 116 14.33 -5.19 13.80
CA GLU A 116 15.29 -5.29 12.70
C GLU A 116 14.84 -4.56 11.42
N PHE A 117 13.55 -4.29 11.21
CA PHE A 117 13.11 -3.39 10.14
C PHE A 117 13.68 -1.97 10.34
N VAL A 118 13.73 -1.50 11.59
CA VAL A 118 14.31 -0.19 11.93
C VAL A 118 15.83 -0.22 11.73
N ASN A 119 16.49 -1.29 12.16
CA ASN A 119 17.93 -1.45 11.95
C ASN A 119 18.28 -1.47 10.45
N ALA A 120 17.50 -2.18 9.64
CA ALA A 120 17.67 -2.22 8.19
C ALA A 120 17.52 -0.83 7.56
N LEU A 121 16.48 -0.09 7.98
CA LEU A 121 16.23 1.29 7.53
C LEU A 121 17.40 2.24 7.88
N VAL A 122 17.91 2.20 9.12
CA VAL A 122 19.07 2.99 9.55
C VAL A 122 20.32 2.67 8.73
N ASN A 123 20.47 1.41 8.31
CA ASN A 123 21.56 0.96 7.45
C ASN A 123 21.28 1.15 5.94
N LEU A 124 20.18 1.80 5.57
CA LEU A 124 19.75 2.02 4.18
C LEU A 124 19.70 0.72 3.34
N LYS A 125 19.35 -0.39 3.99
CA LYS A 125 19.21 -1.70 3.35
C LYS A 125 17.75 -2.13 3.39
N PRO A 126 17.18 -2.64 2.28
CA PRO A 126 15.89 -3.33 2.33
C PRO A 126 15.93 -4.45 3.38
N ALA A 127 14.83 -4.65 4.11
CA ALA A 127 14.80 -5.60 5.22
C ALA A 127 15.24 -7.02 4.79
N VAL A 128 14.81 -7.48 3.62
CA VAL A 128 15.22 -8.79 3.05
C VAL A 128 16.71 -8.89 2.74
N VAL A 129 17.36 -7.78 2.36
CA VAL A 129 18.81 -7.72 2.12
C VAL A 129 19.57 -7.65 3.46
N TYR A 130 19.02 -6.92 4.43
CA TYR A 130 19.62 -6.79 5.76
C TYR A 130 19.58 -8.11 6.54
N ASN A 131 18.45 -8.81 6.50
CA ASN A 131 18.29 -10.14 7.09
C ASN A 131 17.38 -11.02 6.23
N LYS A 132 17.97 -12.08 5.67
CA LYS A 132 17.28 -13.05 4.79
C LYS A 132 16.09 -13.74 5.46
N LYS A 133 15.99 -13.78 6.79
CA LYS A 133 14.81 -14.34 7.47
C LYS A 133 13.50 -13.68 7.03
N PHE A 134 13.55 -12.42 6.59
CA PHE A 134 12.37 -11.70 6.10
C PHE A 134 11.87 -12.19 4.74
N GLU A 135 12.71 -12.84 3.92
CA GLU A 135 12.28 -13.47 2.66
C GLU A 135 11.14 -14.48 2.92
N LEU A 136 11.22 -15.24 4.01
CA LEU A 136 10.18 -16.21 4.40
C LEU A 136 8.82 -15.56 4.69
N ILE A 137 8.81 -14.28 5.08
CA ILE A 137 7.58 -13.53 5.33
C ILE A 137 7.03 -13.05 4.00
N PHE A 138 7.84 -12.37 3.19
CA PHE A 138 7.39 -11.77 1.93
C PHE A 138 7.02 -12.80 0.87
N ASN A 139 7.67 -13.98 0.82
CA ASN A 139 7.30 -15.06 -0.11
C ASN A 139 5.95 -15.71 0.20
N LYS A 140 5.34 -15.42 1.36
CA LYS A 140 4.03 -15.92 1.76
C LYS A 140 2.89 -14.92 1.52
N ILE A 141 3.22 -13.69 1.11
CA ILE A 141 2.29 -12.60 0.81
C ILE A 141 2.08 -12.56 -0.71
#